data_AF-A0A7X5WU90-F1
#
_entry.id   AF-A0A7X5WU90-F1
#
_cell.length_a   1.000
_cell.length_b   1.000
_cell.length_c   1.000
_cell.angle_alpha   90.00
_cell.angle_beta   90.00
_cell.angle_gamma   90.00
#
_symmetry.space_group_name_H-M   'P 1'
#
loop_
_entity.id
_entity.type
_entity.pdbx_description
1 polymer ?
#
loop_
_entity_poly.entity_id
_entity_poly.type
_entity_poly.pdbx_seq_one_letter_code
_entity_poly.pdbx_strand_id
1 'polypeptide(L)'
;HGVATATACALLGLECAVYMGAKDIERQALNVYRMRMLGAEVISVEHGAATLKDAVSEAMRDWVSSVETTHYIIGSVVGPHPFPYI
;
A
#
# COMPACT_ATOMS: atom_id res chain seq x y z
N HIS A 1 -8.32 -2.47 0.09
CA HIS A 1 -7.40 -1.64 -0.71
C HIS A 1 -6.22 -2.43 -1.23
N GLY A 2 -5.26 -2.88 -0.40
CA GLY A 2 -4.04 -3.56 -0.86
C GLY A 2 -4.25 -4.71 -1.85
N VAL A 3 -5.19 -5.64 -1.58
CA VAL A 3 -5.53 -6.72 -2.52
C VAL A 3 -6.08 -6.20 -3.86
N ALA A 4 -6.89 -5.14 -3.83
CA ALA A 4 -7.43 -4.54 -5.04
C ALA A 4 -6.31 -3.88 -5.87
N THR A 5 -5.41 -3.14 -5.23
CA THR A 5 -4.23 -2.55 -5.88
C THR A 5 -3.33 -3.62 -6.49
N ALA A 6 -3.00 -4.66 -5.73
CA ALA A 6 -2.20 -5.79 -6.23
C ALA A 6 -2.84 -6.47 -7.44
N THR A 7 -4.17 -6.61 -7.42
CA THR A 7 -4.91 -7.20 -8.56
C THR A 7 -4.82 -6.32 -9.80
N ALA A 8 -5.00 -5.00 -9.65
CA ALA A 8 -4.90 -4.06 -10.76
C ALA A 8 -3.47 -4.01 -11.34
N CYS A 9 -2.45 -3.95 -10.48
CA CYS A 9 -1.06 -3.98 -10.90
C CYS A 9 -0.72 -5.28 -11.64
N ALA A 10 -1.15 -6.44 -11.12
CA ALA A 10 -0.95 -7.72 -11.77
C ALA A 10 -1.61 -7.79 -13.17
N LEU A 11 -2.83 -7.26 -13.30
CA LEU A 11 -3.54 -7.20 -14.58
C LEU A 11 -2.83 -6.29 -15.60
N LEU A 12 -2.25 -5.18 -15.13
CA LEU A 12 -1.61 -4.17 -15.97
C LEU A 12 -0.11 -4.40 -16.17
N GLY A 13 0.47 -5.43 -15.57
CA GLY A 13 1.90 -5.71 -15.64
C GLY A 13 2.77 -4.67 -14.93
N LEU A 14 2.26 -4.07 -13.86
CA LEU A 14 2.98 -3.07 -13.05
C LEU A 14 3.55 -3.71 -11.79
N GLU A 15 4.72 -3.24 -11.36
CA GLU A 15 5.26 -3.56 -10.03
C GLU A 15 4.36 -2.96 -8.93
N CYS A 16 4.24 -3.67 -7.80
CA CYS A 16 3.34 -3.28 -6.71
C CYS A 16 4.01 -3.49 -5.36
N ALA A 17 4.14 -2.41 -4.59
CA ALA A 17 4.52 -2.45 -3.19
C ALA A 17 3.32 -2.00 -2.32
N VAL A 18 3.04 -2.76 -1.26
CA VAL A 18 1.98 -2.47 -0.30
C VAL A 18 2.58 -2.37 1.10
N TYR A 19 2.56 -1.16 1.66
CA TYR A 19 2.94 -0.91 3.05
C TYR A 19 1.79 -1.31 3.98
N MET A 20 2.10 -2.09 5.01
CA MET A 20 1.12 -2.55 5.97
C MET A 20 1.74 -2.62 7.36
N GLY A 21 1.04 -2.12 8.39
CA GLY A 21 1.52 -2.18 9.76
C GLY A 21 1.68 -3.63 10.23
N ALA A 22 2.73 -3.93 10.99
CA ALA A 22 3.04 -5.30 11.42
C ALA A 22 1.87 -6.01 12.13
N LYS A 23 1.12 -5.28 12.98
CA LYS A 23 -0.06 -5.84 13.67
C LYS A 23 -1.19 -6.17 12.70
N ASP A 24 -1.34 -5.37 11.65
CA ASP A 24 -2.35 -5.60 10.62
C ASP A 24 -1.96 -6.78 9.73
N ILE A 25 -0.66 -6.96 9.44
CA ILE A 25 -0.14 -8.14 8.73
C ILE A 25 -0.48 -9.43 9.48
N GLU A 26 -0.24 -9.48 10.80
CA GLU A 26 -0.59 -10.63 11.64
C GLU A 26 -2.10 -10.91 11.62
N ARG A 27 -2.93 -9.86 11.78
CA ARG A 27 -4.39 -9.98 11.81
C ARG A 27 -5.02 -10.33 10.46
N GLN A 28 -4.33 -10.03 9.36
CA GLN A 28 -4.86 -10.14 7.99
C GLN A 28 -3.98 -11.04 7.11
N ALA A 29 -3.41 -12.10 7.69
CA ALA A 29 -2.49 -13.02 7.01
C ALA A 29 -3.01 -13.56 5.66
N LEU A 30 -4.30 -13.87 5.56
CA LEU A 30 -4.90 -14.32 4.29
C LEU A 30 -4.85 -13.25 3.19
N ASN A 31 -5.06 -11.98 3.53
CA ASN A 31 -4.98 -10.90 2.56
C ASN A 31 -3.53 -10.60 2.17
N VAL A 32 -2.58 -10.72 3.11
CA VAL A 32 -1.14 -10.66 2.83
C VAL A 32 -0.74 -11.77 1.86
N TYR A 33 -1.21 -12.99 2.09
CA TYR A 33 -0.97 -14.12 1.19
C TYR A 33 -1.52 -13.87 -0.22
N ARG A 34 -2.75 -13.36 -0.34
CA ARG A 34 -3.35 -13.00 -1.63
C ARG A 34 -2.53 -11.95 -2.39
N MET A 35 -2.07 -10.90 -1.71
CA MET A 35 -1.22 -9.86 -2.32
C MET A 35 0.08 -10.46 -2.86
N ARG A 36 0.74 -11.31 -2.08
CA ARG A 36 1.97 -12.01 -2.52
C ARG A 36 1.75 -12.95 -3.69
N MET A 37 0.63 -13.68 -3.73
CA MET A 37 0.27 -14.52 -4.88
C MET A 37 0.03 -13.71 -6.15
N LEU A 38 -0.42 -12.47 -6.03
CA LEU A 38 -0.58 -11.52 -7.14
C LEU A 38 0.75 -10.86 -7.54
N GLY A 39 1.87 -11.21 -6.90
CA GLY A 39 3.20 -10.66 -7.18
C GLY A 39 3.51 -9.33 -6.49
N ALA A 40 2.64 -8.84 -5.61
CA ALA A 40 2.91 -7.63 -4.84
C ALA A 40 3.88 -7.89 -3.68
N GLU A 41 4.83 -6.97 -3.48
CA GLU A 41 5.65 -6.91 -2.28
C GLU A 41 4.82 -6.34 -1.12
N VAL A 42 4.81 -7.02 0.03
CA VAL A 42 4.13 -6.54 1.24
C VAL A 42 5.17 -6.13 2.26
N ILE A 43 5.34 -4.84 2.45
CA ILE A 43 6.37 -4.22 3.29
C ILE A 43 5.80 -3.99 4.69
N SER A 44 6.43 -4.62 5.69
CA SER A 44 6.03 -4.50 7.09
C SER A 44 6.51 -3.18 7.69
N VAL A 45 5.58 -2.43 8.29
CA VAL A 45 5.90 -1.22 9.07
C VAL A 45 5.85 -1.56 10.55
N GLU A 46 7.03 -1.58 11.19
CA GLU A 46 7.21 -2.04 12.57
C GLU A 46 7.25 -0.91 13.62
N HIS A 47 7.48 0.34 13.19
CA HIS A 47 7.57 1.47 14.10
C HIS A 47 6.20 2.06 14.45
N GLY A 48 6.18 2.92 15.46
CA GLY A 48 4.96 3.61 15.90
C GLY A 48 3.94 2.63 16.49
N ALA A 49 2.66 2.79 16.12
CA ALA A 49 1.63 1.86 16.56
C ALA A 49 1.62 0.55 15.76
N ALA A 50 2.38 0.50 14.65
CA ALA A 50 2.44 -0.57 13.66
C ALA A 50 1.06 -0.91 13.06
N THR A 51 0.33 0.14 12.67
CA THR A 51 -1.03 0.06 12.10
C THR A 51 -1.17 0.90 10.82
N LEU A 52 -2.37 0.97 10.25
CA LEU A 52 -2.70 1.77 9.05
C LEU A 52 -2.09 3.19 9.01
N LYS A 53 -2.13 3.95 10.11
CA LYS A 53 -1.58 5.33 10.13
C LYS A 53 -0.08 5.34 9.84
N ASP A 54 0.65 4.40 10.44
CA ASP A 54 2.10 4.29 10.27
C ASP A 54 2.41 3.84 8.82
N ALA A 55 1.65 2.87 8.30
CA ALA A 55 1.77 2.41 6.92
C ALA A 55 1.52 3.51 5.87
N VAL A 56 0.52 4.35 6.07
CA VAL A 56 0.25 5.51 5.19
C VAL A 56 1.40 6.51 5.23
N SER A 57 1.99 6.74 6.40
CA SER A 57 3.11 7.67 6.56
C SER A 57 4.35 7.17 5.81
N GLU A 58 4.67 5.88 5.92
CA GLU A 58 5.79 5.27 5.21
C GLU A 58 5.58 5.20 3.70
N ALA A 59 4.38 4.82 3.24
CA ALA A 59 4.06 4.81 1.82
C ALA A 59 4.18 6.21 1.19
N MET A 60 3.80 7.26 1.92
CA MET A 60 3.95 8.64 1.46
C MET A 60 5.42 9.07 1.42
N ARG A 61 6.23 8.68 2.42
CA ARG A 61 7.68 8.97 2.42
C ARG A 61 8.37 8.30 1.22
N ASP A 62 8.08 7.03 0.99
CA ASP A 62 8.63 6.28 -0.14
C ASP A 62 8.24 6.95 -1.46
N TRP A 63 6.95 7.23 -1.65
CA TRP A 63 6.45 7.89 -2.86
C TRP A 63 7.12 9.25 -3.11
N VAL A 64 7.31 10.08 -2.09
CA VAL A 64 8.00 11.38 -2.26
C VAL A 64 9.43 11.18 -2.78
N SER A 65 10.09 10.08 -2.42
CA SER A 65 11.45 9.76 -2.90
C SER A 65 11.49 9.10 -4.28
N SER A 66 10.39 8.52 -4.75
CA SER A 66 10.29 7.74 -6.00
C SER A 66 9.27 8.30 -7.00
N VAL A 67 8.78 9.53 -6.80
CA VAL A 67 7.65 10.16 -7.52
C VAL A 67 7.77 10.15 -9.04
N GLU A 68 9.00 10.12 -9.58
CA GLU A 68 9.25 10.10 -11.03
C GLU A 68 8.85 8.76 -11.68
N THR A 69 8.85 7.67 -10.90
CA THR A 69 8.62 6.30 -11.40
C THR A 69 7.46 5.60 -10.70
N THR A 70 6.95 6.13 -9.58
CA THR A 70 5.90 5.50 -8.78
C THR A 70 4.64 6.35 -8.66
N HIS A 71 3.49 5.69 -8.67
CA HIS A 71 2.20 6.32 -8.40
C HIS A 71 1.63 5.84 -7.07
N TYR A 72 1.34 6.78 -6.17
CA TYR A 72 0.71 6.48 -4.90
C TYR A 72 -0.81 6.34 -5.03
N ILE A 73 -1.32 5.13 -4.80
CA ILE A 73 -2.75 4.81 -4.89
C ILE A 73 -3.38 4.92 -3.50
N ILE A 74 -4.07 6.02 -3.25
CA ILE A 74 -4.80 6.23 -1.99
C ILE A 74 -6.11 5.41 -1.97
N GLY A 75 -6.40 4.78 -0.82
CA GLY A 75 -7.52 3.84 -0.69
C GLY A 75 -8.81 4.43 -0.12
N SER A 76 -8.93 5.74 -0.07
CA SER A 76 -10.03 6.45 0.57
C SER A 76 -10.23 7.81 -0.08
N VAL A 77 -11.42 8.39 0.07
CA VAL A 77 -11.76 9.76 -0.38
C VAL A 77 -11.16 10.85 0.52
N VAL A 78 -10.13 10.51 1.30
CA VAL A 78 -9.44 11.41 2.23
C VAL A 78 -8.01 11.56 1.75
N GLY A 79 -7.45 12.77 1.83
CA GLY A 79 -6.11 13.06 1.34
C GLY A 79 -6.01 14.49 0.80
N PRO A 80 -4.81 14.93 0.39
CA PRO A 80 -4.65 16.22 -0.25
C PRO A 80 -5.37 16.24 -1.60
N HIS A 81 -5.78 17.43 -2.05
CA HIS A 81 -6.15 17.62 -3.45
C HIS A 81 -5.02 17.06 -4.36
N PRO A 82 -5.33 16.34 -5.46
CA PRO A 82 -6.65 16.16 -6.07
C PRO A 82 -7.42 14.90 -5.63
N PHE A 83 -6.89 14.06 -4.74
CA PHE A 83 -7.44 12.74 -4.46
C PHE A 83 -8.92 12.70 -4.00
N PRO A 84 -9.43 13.65 -3.19
CA PRO A 84 -10.86 13.62 -2.83
C PRO A 84 -11.83 14.04 -3.94
N TYR A 85 -11.34 14.69 -5.00
CA TYR A 85 -12.17 15.25 -6.07
C TYR A 85 -12.28 14.32 -7.29
N ILE A 86 -11.29 13.43 -7.46
CA ILE A 86 -11.22 12.43 -8.54
C ILE A 86 -11.86 11.13 -8.08
#